data_AF-A0A536DDI2-F1
#
_entry.id   AF-A0A536DDI2-F1
#
_cell.length_a   1.000
_cell.length_b   1.000
_cell.length_c   1.000
_cell.angle_alpha   90.00
_cell.angle_beta   90.00
_cell.angle_gamma   90.00
#
_symmetry.space_group_name_H-M   'P 1'
#
loop_
_entity.id
_entity.type
_entity.pdbx_description
1 polymer ?
#
loop_
_entity_poly.entity_id
_entity_poly.type
_entity_poly.pdbx_seq_one_letter_code
_entity_poly.pdbx_strand_id
1 'polypeptide(L)'
;MVAALERADLHYLVFKCLGQRATSRAGAVDPCMASAAIGDSAPGTTGVLMLTRDCGDTWHRVDMPVEPDSAMWVVRQRPDTPNLVLAASRYGYLYRSDDRGQS
;
A
#
# COMPACT_ATOMS: atom_id res chain seq x y z
N MET A 1 18.27 10.92 3.21
CA MET A 1 18.06 10.36 4.57
C MET A 1 17.29 9.06 4.39
N VAL A 2 17.87 7.91 4.74
CA VAL A 2 17.18 6.61 4.67
C VAL A 2 16.66 6.33 6.08
N ALA A 3 15.35 6.40 6.27
CA ALA A 3 14.72 5.99 7.52
C ALA A 3 14.51 4.47 7.48
N ALA A 4 15.24 3.74 8.33
CA ALA A 4 14.91 2.35 8.62
C ALA A 4 13.77 2.35 9.64
N LEU A 5 12.60 1.86 9.25
CA LEU A 5 11.48 1.65 10.16
C LEU A 5 11.64 0.26 10.81
N GLU A 6 12.48 0.15 11.83
CA GLU A 6 12.65 -1.12 12.56
C GLU A 6 11.42 -1.42 13.43
N ARG A 7 10.71 -2.50 13.11
CA ARG A 7 9.95 -3.31 14.08
C ARG A 7 10.47 -4.74 13.99
N ALA A 8 10.90 -5.28 15.13
CA ALA A 8 11.67 -6.52 15.24
C ALA A 8 10.95 -7.80 14.75
N ASP A 9 9.63 -7.76 14.50
CA ASP A 9 8.82 -8.94 14.16
C ASP A 9 8.41 -9.00 12.68
N LEU A 10 8.81 -8.02 11.86
CA LEU A 10 8.40 -7.90 10.47
C LEU A 10 9.63 -7.92 9.56
N HIS A 11 9.91 -9.08 8.95
CA HIS A 11 11.11 -9.30 8.14
C HIS A 11 10.87 -9.23 6.63
N TYR A 12 9.64 -8.99 6.18
CA TYR A 12 9.29 -8.94 4.75
C TYR A 12 8.62 -7.63 4.37
N LEU A 13 9.25 -6.89 3.44
CA LEU A 13 8.78 -5.60 2.93
C LEU A 13 8.61 -5.65 1.41
N VAL A 14 7.42 -5.34 0.94
CA VAL A 14 7.15 -5.03 -0.48
C VAL A 14 6.86 -3.54 -0.59
N PHE A 15 7.79 -2.79 -1.15
CA PHE A 15 7.61 -1.37 -1.42
C PHE A 15 7.03 -1.16 -2.80
N LYS A 16 5.98 -0.34 -2.92
CA LYS A 16 5.40 0.00 -4.20
C LYS A 16 5.02 1.47 -4.29
N CYS A 17 5.66 2.16 -5.24
CA CYS A 17 5.20 3.45 -5.70
C CYS A 17 3.89 3.25 -6.47
N LEU A 18 2.82 3.93 -6.04
CA LEU A 18 1.51 3.86 -6.69
C LEU A 18 1.41 4.85 -7.86
N GLY A 19 2.33 5.83 -7.91
CA GLY A 19 2.54 6.71 -9.05
C GLY A 19 3.23 6.01 -10.22
N GLN A 20 2.47 5.54 -11.21
CA GLN A 20 3.00 5.29 -12.56
C GLN A 20 2.69 6.47 -13.48
N ARG A 21 3.68 6.86 -14.30
CA ARG A 21 3.65 8.01 -15.22
C ARG A 21 2.26 8.20 -15.86
N ALA A 22 1.58 9.27 -15.47
CA ALA A 22 0.32 9.67 -16.08
C ALA A 22 0.54 10.08 -17.53
N THR A 23 -0.03 9.32 -18.47
CA THR A 23 -0.23 9.78 -19.85
C THR A 23 -1.39 10.77 -19.87
N SER A 24 -1.05 12.03 -19.56
CA SER A 24 -1.67 13.29 -19.99
C SER A 24 -3.21 13.49 -20.06
N ARG A 25 -4.09 12.68 -19.46
CA ARG A 25 -5.51 13.09 -19.39
C ARG A 25 -6.30 12.52 -18.21
N ALA A 26 -6.80 13.46 -17.39
CA ALA A 26 -7.81 13.38 -16.34
C ALA A 26 -7.44 12.62 -15.04
N GLY A 27 -7.36 13.37 -13.93
CA GLY A 27 -7.16 12.88 -12.57
C GLY A 27 -5.70 12.62 -12.23
N ALA A 28 -4.94 13.67 -11.85
CA ALA A 28 -3.52 13.53 -11.57
C ALA A 28 -3.29 12.49 -10.46
N VAL A 29 -2.59 11.41 -10.81
CA VAL A 29 -2.01 10.48 -9.84
C VAL A 29 -1.03 11.28 -8.99
N ASP A 30 -1.25 11.28 -7.68
CA ASP A 30 -0.42 12.02 -6.73
C ASP A 30 1.00 11.42 -6.71
N PRO A 31 2.03 12.15 -7.16
CA PRO A 31 3.40 11.63 -7.21
C PRO A 31 3.99 11.37 -5.83
N CYS A 32 3.45 11.98 -4.77
CA CYS A 32 3.88 11.76 -3.40
C CYS A 32 3.15 10.58 -2.74
N MET A 33 2.13 10.01 -3.38
CA MET A 33 1.41 8.86 -2.85
C MET A 33 2.17 7.56 -3.12
N ALA A 34 2.54 6.86 -2.05
CA ALA A 34 3.16 5.53 -2.12
C ALA A 34 2.64 4.63 -1.00
N SER A 35 2.82 3.32 -1.20
CA SER A 35 2.41 2.31 -0.23
C SER A 35 3.52 1.30 0.04
N ALA A 36 3.59 0.82 1.27
CA ALA A 36 4.47 -0.26 1.67
C ALA A 36 3.63 -1.38 2.30
N ALA A 37 3.79 -2.59 1.79
CA ALA A 37 3.23 -3.80 2.35
C ALA A 37 4.29 -4.46 3.24
N ILE A 38 3.92 -4.73 4.49
CA ILE A 38 4.83 -5.29 5.49
C ILE A 38 4.21 -6.57 6.05
N GLY A 39 5.00 -7.63 6.19
CA GLY A 39 4.58 -8.90 6.76
C GLY A 39 5.69 -9.55 7.59
N ASP A 40 5.30 -10.59 8.34
CA ASP A 40 6.20 -11.43 9.14
C ASP A 40 7.10 -12.31 8.25
N SER A 41 6.58 -12.80 7.13
CA SER A 41 7.35 -13.50 6.10
C SER A 41 6.72 -13.38 4.71
N ALA A 42 7.38 -13.88 3.66
CA ALA A 42 6.84 -13.79 2.30
C ALA A 42 5.51 -14.56 2.12
N PRO A 43 5.31 -15.78 2.67
CA PRO A 43 3.97 -16.36 2.83
C PRO A 43 3.16 -15.56 3.84
N GLY A 44 3.77 -15.37 5.01
CA GLY A 44 3.23 -14.63 6.14
C GLY A 44 2.01 -15.26 6.78
N THR A 45 1.78 -14.88 8.03
CA THR A 45 0.53 -15.11 8.77
C THR A 45 -0.22 -13.81 9.05
N THR A 46 0.38 -12.68 8.69
CA THR A 46 -0.20 -11.35 8.85
C THR A 46 0.35 -10.38 7.80
N GLY A 47 -0.33 -9.25 7.65
CA GLY A 47 0.07 -8.19 6.74
C GLY A 47 -0.39 -6.83 7.21
N VAL A 48 0.41 -5.81 6.91
CA VAL A 48 0.11 -4.40 7.16
C VAL A 48 0.31 -3.64 5.87
N LEU A 49 -0.59 -2.69 5.60
CA LEU A 49 -0.38 -1.69 4.57
C LEU A 49 -0.06 -0.35 5.24
N MET A 50 1.05 0.24 4.84
CA MET A 50 1.45 1.60 5.19
C MET A 50 1.24 2.51 3.99
N LEU A 51 0.78 3.73 4.21
CA LEU A 51 0.55 4.74 3.18
C LEU A 51 1.31 6.03 3.53
N THR A 52 1.89 6.67 2.53
CA THR A 52 2.40 8.05 2.58
C THR A 52 1.70 8.90 1.52
N ARG A 53 1.61 10.21 1.79
CA ARG A 53 1.15 11.25 0.84
C ARG A 53 2.08 12.45 0.78
N ASP A 54 3.15 12.43 1.56
CA ASP A 54 4.14 13.50 1.68
C ASP A 54 5.51 13.02 1.20
N CYS A 55 5.50 12.24 0.11
CA CYS A 55 6.69 11.78 -0.57
C CYS A 55 7.61 10.92 0.32
N GLY A 56 7.04 10.27 1.35
CA GLY A 56 7.73 9.36 2.24
C GLY A 56 8.23 9.98 3.55
N ASP A 57 7.92 11.26 3.81
CA ASP A 57 8.27 11.93 5.07
C ASP A 57 7.54 11.31 6.27
N THR A 58 6.25 10.99 6.11
CA THR A 58 5.45 10.29 7.11
C THR A 58 4.70 9.10 6.53
N TRP A 59 4.49 8.09 7.38
CA TRP A 59 3.82 6.85 7.02
C TRP A 59 2.76 6.51 8.06
N HIS A 60 1.56 6.21 7.60
CA HIS A 60 0.45 5.80 8.45
C HIS A 60 0.01 4.39 8.10
N ARG A 61 -0.36 3.61 9.13
CA ARG A 61 -1.00 2.31 8.93
C ARG A 61 -2.41 2.55 8.38
N VAL A 62 -2.77 1.80 7.34
CA VAL A 62 -4.14 1.77 6.81
C VAL A 62 -4.96 0.82 7.68
N ASP A 63 -6.09 1.30 8.18
CA ASP A 63 -7.03 0.49 8.95
C ASP A 63 -7.83 -0.39 8.00
N MET A 64 -7.55 -1.70 8.07
CA MET A 64 -8.23 -2.68 7.23
C MET A 64 -9.55 -3.10 7.89
N PRO A 65 -10.64 -3.27 7.11
CA PRO A 65 -11.92 -3.74 7.65
C PRO A 65 -11.83 -5.17 8.20
N VAL A 66 -10.91 -5.97 7.66
CA VAL A 66 -10.50 -7.28 8.17
C VAL A 66 -8.99 -7.35 8.09
N GLU A 67 -8.33 -7.70 9.19
CA GLU A 67 -6.87 -7.84 9.19
C GLU A 67 -6.42 -8.95 8.22
N PRO A 68 -5.41 -8.71 7.37
CA PRO A 68 -4.89 -9.72 6.47
C PRO A 68 -4.37 -10.95 7.23
N ASP A 69 -4.73 -12.14 6.76
CA ASP A 69 -4.26 -13.45 7.25
C ASP A 69 -2.88 -13.88 6.70
N SER A 70 -2.28 -13.02 5.89
CA SER A 70 -1.07 -13.31 5.14
C SER A 70 -0.45 -12.00 4.63
N ALA A 71 0.78 -12.08 4.14
CA ALA A 71 1.49 -10.90 3.66
C ALA A 71 0.68 -10.17 2.57
N MET A 72 0.62 -8.85 2.65
CA MET A 72 0.06 -8.01 1.60
C MET A 72 0.93 -8.15 0.33
N TRP A 73 0.31 -8.58 -0.77
CA TRP A 73 1.05 -8.99 -1.97
C TRP A 73 0.98 -7.97 -3.09
N VAL A 74 -0.18 -7.32 -3.22
CA VAL A 74 -0.47 -6.44 -4.33
C VAL A 74 -1.23 -5.23 -3.83
N VAL A 75 -0.82 -4.04 -4.28
CA VAL A 75 -1.54 -2.77 -4.14
C VAL A 75 -1.50 -2.11 -5.50
N ARG A 76 -2.64 -1.63 -6.01
CA ARG A 76 -2.75 -1.00 -7.33
C ARG A 76 -3.77 0.12 -7.29
N GLN A 77 -3.36 1.30 -7.73
CA GLN A 77 -4.25 2.41 -8.03
C GLN A 77 -4.58 2.37 -9.52
N ARG A 78 -5.84 2.62 -9.88
CA ARG A 78 -6.25 2.72 -11.27
C ARG A 78 -5.89 4.11 -11.84
N PRO A 79 -5.16 4.21 -12.97
CA PRO A 79 -4.79 5.51 -13.54
C PRO A 79 -5.98 6.35 -14.03
N ASP A 80 -7.03 5.70 -14.52
CA ASP A 80 -8.24 6.34 -15.06
C ASP A 80 -9.26 6.73 -13.96
N THR A 81 -9.15 6.09 -12.80
CA THR A 81 -9.99 6.30 -11.62
C THR A 81 -9.08 6.38 -10.40
N PRO A 82 -8.31 7.47 -10.24
CA PRO A 82 -7.24 7.55 -9.24
C PRO A 82 -7.74 7.44 -7.80
N ASN A 83 -9.03 7.61 -7.53
CA ASN A 83 -9.58 7.37 -6.20
C ASN A 83 -9.68 5.87 -5.86
N LEU A 84 -9.78 5.01 -6.87
CA LEU A 84 -9.93 3.58 -6.70
C LEU A 84 -8.57 2.90 -6.53
N VAL A 85 -8.38 2.29 -5.37
CA VAL A 85 -7.22 1.45 -5.03
C VAL A 85 -7.72 0.05 -4.69
N LEU A 86 -7.05 -0.96 -5.25
CA LEU A 86 -7.25 -2.37 -4.92
C LEU A 86 -6.00 -2.90 -4.25
N ALA A 87 -6.19 -3.67 -3.19
CA ALA A 87 -5.10 -4.38 -2.53
C ALA A 87 -5.50 -5.82 -2.24
N ALA A 88 -4.54 -6.75 -2.19
CA ALA A 88 -4.84 -8.11 -1.77
C ALA A 88 -3.73 -8.73 -0.92
N SER A 89 -4.15 -9.56 0.04
CA SER A 89 -3.26 -10.48 0.76
C SER A 89 -2.87 -11.64 -0.16
N ARG A 90 -1.81 -12.36 0.21
CA ARG A 90 -1.32 -13.50 -0.58
C ARG A 90 -2.33 -14.64 -0.67
N TYR A 91 -3.11 -14.88 0.38
CA TYR A 91 -4.02 -16.03 0.47
C TYR A 91 -5.51 -15.72 0.38
N GLY A 92 -5.89 -14.49 0.03
CA GLY A 92 -7.17 -14.28 -0.66
C GLY A 92 -8.04 -13.14 -0.17
N TYR A 93 -7.61 -12.34 0.81
CA TYR A 93 -8.35 -11.11 1.12
C TYR A 93 -8.15 -10.09 0.02
N LEU A 94 -9.26 -9.63 -0.57
CA LEU A 94 -9.30 -8.53 -1.52
C LEU A 94 -9.91 -7.31 -0.85
N TYR A 95 -9.17 -6.21 -0.89
CA TYR A 95 -9.54 -4.92 -0.35
C TYR A 95 -9.79 -3.94 -1.49
N ARG A 96 -10.76 -3.06 -1.27
CA ARG A 96 -11.10 -1.97 -2.16
C ARG A 96 -11.21 -0.70 -1.35
N SER A 97 -10.62 0.35 -1.89
CA SER A 97 -10.76 1.70 -1.41
C SER A 97 -11.23 2.60 -2.54
N ASP A 98 -12.20 3.46 -2.25
CA ASP A 98 -12.70 4.48 -3.17
C ASP A 98 -12.20 5.90 -2.79
N ASP A 99 -11.25 6.00 -1.86
CA ASP A 99 -10.72 7.27 -1.31
C ASP A 99 -9.18 7.38 -1.32
N ARG A 100 -8.54 6.66 -2.25
CA ARG A 100 -7.08 6.55 -2.41
C ARG A 100 -6.40 5.81 -1.26
N GLY A 101 -7.03 4.78 -0.69
CA GLY A 101 -6.43 3.91 0.32
C GLY A 101 -6.41 4.49 1.73
N GLN A 102 -7.29 5.45 2.05
CA GLN A 102 -7.48 5.91 3.42
C GLN A 102 -8.37 4.93 4.20
N SER A 103 -9.38 4.35 3.53
CA SER A 103 -10.24 3.28 4.04
C SER A 103 -10.60 2.25 2.98
#